data_AF-A0A542ZQK5-F1
#
_entry.id   AF-A0A542ZQK5-F1
#
_cell.length_a   1.000
_cell.length_b   1.000
_cell.length_c   1.000
_cell.angle_alpha   90.00
_cell.angle_beta   90.00
_cell.angle_gamma   90.00
#
_symmetry.space_group_name_H-M   'P 1'
#
loop_
_entity.id
_entity.type
_entity.pdbx_description
1 polymer ?
#
loop_
_entity_poly.entity_id
_entity_poly.type
_entity_poly.pdbx_seq_one_letter_code
_entity_poly.pdbx_strand_id
1 'polypeptide(L)'
;MFRKGGRRLADVPEPDLPEPDTPEPDNDESLQDSTIFIEHRHVPMWWWAVIAFFVFSAGFATWWYLGLRDAALLTAGIGLIVGWIVFVWGRSPVRVGGDALSVGPNRIEWRWVGAATALNRDETERVLGPDADPRAFLQMRPWLHEAVRLELDDPADPHPYWLVGTRDASALRAAINTARAETPETDVLQEP
;
A
#
# COMPACT_ATOMS: atom_id res chain seq x y z
N MET A 1 21.84 -54.09 66.71
CA MET A 1 23.11 -54.72 66.26
C MET A 1 23.19 -54.56 64.74
N PHE A 2 24.38 -54.25 64.22
CA PHE A 2 24.76 -54.08 62.81
C PHE A 2 24.53 -52.74 62.09
N ARG A 3 25.69 -52.11 61.88
CA ARG A 3 26.03 -50.91 61.10
C ARG A 3 26.64 -51.38 59.77
N LYS A 4 26.21 -50.80 58.65
CA LYS A 4 26.95 -50.52 57.38
C LYS A 4 25.89 -50.18 56.32
N GLY A 5 25.97 -49.13 55.53
CA GLY A 5 27.15 -48.42 55.05
C GLY A 5 27.21 -48.55 53.53
N GLY A 6 26.89 -47.47 52.82
CA GLY A 6 27.39 -47.19 51.48
C GLY A 6 26.55 -47.66 50.29
N ARG A 7 25.92 -46.70 49.60
CA ARG A 7 26.47 -46.16 48.34
C ARG A 7 25.61 -44.98 47.87
N ARG A 8 26.24 -43.80 47.77
CA ARG A 8 25.76 -42.69 46.93
C ARG A 8 25.72 -43.23 45.51
N LEU A 9 24.51 -43.37 44.95
CA LEU A 9 24.35 -43.46 43.51
C LEU A 9 24.50 -42.04 42.97
N ALA A 10 25.31 -41.96 41.92
CA ALA A 10 25.78 -40.74 41.32
C ALA A 10 24.64 -39.82 40.90
N ASP A 11 24.93 -38.54 41.02
CA ASP A 11 24.39 -37.45 40.23
C ASP A 11 24.41 -37.91 38.76
N VAL A 12 23.26 -38.32 38.25
CA VAL A 12 23.09 -38.52 36.81
C VAL A 12 22.93 -37.11 36.27
N PRO A 13 23.90 -36.56 35.50
CA PRO A 13 23.68 -35.29 34.84
C PRO A 13 22.43 -35.44 33.99
N GLU A 14 21.46 -34.59 34.24
CA GLU A 14 20.25 -34.47 33.44
C GLU A 14 20.70 -34.42 31.97
N PRO A 15 20.15 -35.29 31.10
CA PRO A 15 20.49 -35.22 29.69
C PRO A 15 20.26 -33.79 29.23
N ASP A 16 21.29 -33.18 28.66
CA ASP A 16 21.26 -31.85 28.05
C ASP A 16 20.32 -31.96 26.83
N LEU A 17 19.02 -31.90 27.13
CA LEU A 17 18.00 -31.78 26.11
C LEU A 17 18.35 -30.49 25.39
N PRO A 18 18.52 -30.52 24.05
CA PRO A 18 18.64 -29.26 23.33
C PRO A 18 17.48 -28.39 23.80
N GLU A 19 17.80 -27.20 24.34
CA GLU A 19 16.79 -26.21 24.67
C GLU A 19 15.82 -26.18 23.48
N PRO A 20 14.49 -26.21 23.72
CA PRO A 20 13.56 -26.11 22.61
C PRO A 20 14.01 -24.90 21.80
N ASP A 21 14.41 -25.12 20.54
CA ASP A 21 14.77 -24.08 19.59
C ASP A 21 13.67 -23.03 19.74
N THR A 22 13.99 -21.99 20.50
CA THR A 22 13.10 -20.85 20.63
C THR A 22 13.11 -20.34 19.22
N PRO A 23 11.96 -20.30 18.52
CA PRO A 23 11.94 -19.85 17.14
C PRO A 23 12.62 -18.50 17.15
N GLU A 24 13.84 -18.45 16.61
CA GLU A 24 14.55 -17.20 16.41
C GLU A 24 13.60 -16.43 15.51
N PRO A 25 13.00 -15.33 15.98
CA PRO A 25 12.03 -14.62 15.17
C PRO A 25 12.75 -14.26 13.88
N ASP A 26 12.27 -14.81 12.75
CA ASP A 26 12.78 -14.48 11.43
C ASP A 26 12.87 -12.95 11.40
N ASN A 27 14.07 -12.41 11.18
CA ASN A 27 14.31 -10.95 11.19
C ASN A 27 13.36 -10.21 10.21
N ASP A 28 12.77 -10.95 9.29
CA ASP A 28 11.68 -10.62 8.38
C ASP A 28 10.41 -10.10 9.11
N GLU A 29 10.07 -10.59 10.31
CA GLU A 29 8.92 -10.11 11.10
C GLU A 29 9.22 -8.76 11.77
N SER A 30 10.47 -8.52 12.19
CA SER A 30 10.90 -7.25 12.81
C SER A 30 10.82 -6.06 11.86
N LEU A 31 10.94 -6.29 10.55
CA LEU A 31 10.77 -5.28 9.49
C LEU A 31 9.29 -5.08 9.07
N GLN A 32 8.36 -5.92 9.55
CA GLN A 32 6.95 -5.87 9.17
C GLN A 32 6.06 -5.15 10.20
N ASP A 33 6.55 -4.92 11.43
CA ASP A 33 5.77 -4.42 12.57
C ASP A 33 5.64 -2.88 12.69
N SER A 34 5.77 -2.14 11.59
CA SER A 34 5.60 -0.67 11.59
C SER A 34 4.76 -0.16 10.43
N THR A 35 3.65 -0.83 10.10
CA THR A 35 2.69 -0.27 9.13
C THR A 35 1.56 0.44 9.86
N ILE A 36 1.68 1.76 10.03
CA ILE A 36 0.76 2.62 10.80
C ILE A 36 -0.60 2.76 10.09
N PHE A 37 -0.64 2.74 8.76
CA PHE A 37 -1.89 2.83 8.00
C PHE A 37 -1.80 2.14 6.62
N ILE A 38 -2.81 1.31 6.31
CA ILE A 38 -3.00 0.66 5.01
C ILE A 38 -4.39 1.00 4.48
N GLU A 39 -4.46 1.77 3.38
CA GLU A 39 -5.73 1.99 2.67
C GLU A 39 -5.83 1.06 1.45
N HIS A 40 -6.74 0.08 1.51
CA HIS A 40 -7.09 -0.76 0.37
C HIS A 40 -8.12 -0.06 -0.51
N ARG A 41 -7.70 0.36 -1.70
CA ARG A 41 -8.53 1.13 -2.62
C ARG A 41 -9.24 0.23 -3.63
N HIS A 42 -10.30 -0.45 -3.21
CA HIS A 42 -11.09 -1.30 -4.12
C HIS A 42 -11.77 -0.49 -5.22
N VAL A 43 -11.86 -1.09 -6.42
CA VAL A 43 -12.61 -0.53 -7.56
C VAL A 43 -14.09 -0.49 -7.16
N PRO A 44 -14.77 0.67 -7.25
CA PRO A 44 -16.17 0.77 -6.86
C PRO A 44 -17.07 -0.10 -7.75
N MET A 45 -18.07 -0.74 -7.15
CA MET A 45 -18.95 -1.72 -7.80
C MET A 45 -19.59 -1.21 -9.11
N TRP A 46 -19.88 0.10 -9.20
CA TRP A 46 -20.50 0.71 -10.39
C TRP A 46 -19.62 0.66 -11.65
N TRP A 47 -18.28 0.60 -11.50
CA TRP A 47 -17.38 0.44 -12.65
C TRP A 47 -17.54 -0.91 -13.33
N TRP A 48 -17.90 -1.96 -12.58
CA TRP A 48 -18.25 -3.26 -13.17
C TRP A 48 -19.52 -3.17 -14.02
N ALA A 49 -20.48 -2.32 -13.65
CA ALA A 49 -21.68 -2.08 -14.46
C ALA A 49 -21.35 -1.36 -15.77
N VAL A 50 -20.43 -0.39 -15.75
CA VAL A 50 -19.93 0.28 -16.97
C VAL A 50 -19.25 -0.72 -17.91
N ILE A 51 -18.37 -1.56 -17.37
CA ILE A 51 -17.70 -2.61 -18.16
C ILE A 51 -18.74 -3.58 -18.73
N ALA A 52 -19.66 -4.07 -17.90
CA ALA A 52 -20.72 -4.97 -18.33
C ALA A 52 -21.57 -4.35 -19.44
N PHE A 53 -21.90 -3.05 -19.34
CA PHE A 53 -22.62 -2.32 -20.36
C PHE A 53 -21.87 -2.26 -21.70
N PHE A 54 -20.57 -1.91 -21.70
CA PHE A 54 -19.78 -1.85 -22.94
C PHE A 54 -19.56 -3.24 -23.56
N VAL A 55 -19.29 -4.24 -22.73
CA VAL A 55 -19.14 -5.64 -23.15
C VAL A 55 -20.45 -6.13 -23.77
N PHE A 56 -21.58 -5.89 -23.09
CA PHE A 56 -22.91 -6.24 -23.60
C PHE A 56 -23.25 -5.50 -24.90
N SER A 57 -23.00 -4.19 -24.96
CA SER A 57 -23.24 -3.35 -26.15
C SER A 57 -22.43 -3.84 -27.35
N ALA A 58 -21.13 -4.11 -27.17
CA ALA A 58 -20.28 -4.67 -28.20
C ALA A 58 -20.73 -6.08 -28.63
N GLY A 59 -21.12 -6.93 -27.68
CA GLY A 59 -21.65 -8.26 -27.99
C GLY A 59 -22.96 -8.22 -28.76
N PHE A 60 -23.85 -7.29 -28.43
CA PHE A 60 -25.10 -7.10 -29.15
C PHE A 60 -24.87 -6.62 -30.59
N ALA A 61 -23.95 -5.66 -30.80
CA ALA A 61 -23.57 -5.19 -32.13
C ALA A 61 -22.91 -6.30 -32.98
N THR A 62 -22.06 -7.11 -32.36
CA THR A 62 -21.36 -8.22 -33.04
C THR A 62 -22.31 -9.36 -33.36
N TRP A 63 -23.28 -9.64 -32.48
CA TRP A 63 -24.32 -10.65 -32.69
C TRP A 63 -25.15 -10.36 -33.93
N TRP A 64 -25.45 -9.08 -34.19
CA TRP A 64 -26.20 -8.66 -35.37
C TRP A 64 -25.48 -8.97 -36.70
N TYR A 65 -24.15 -9.01 -36.71
CA TYR A 65 -23.35 -9.11 -37.94
C TYR A 65 -22.66 -10.47 -38.16
N LEU A 66 -22.15 -11.13 -37.10
CA LEU A 66 -21.30 -12.32 -37.21
C LEU A 66 -21.95 -13.62 -36.69
N GLY A 67 -23.15 -13.53 -36.11
CA GLY A 67 -23.81 -14.67 -35.47
C GLY A 67 -23.34 -14.95 -34.04
N LEU A 68 -24.07 -15.83 -33.34
CA LEU A 68 -24.02 -15.94 -31.88
C LEU A 68 -22.68 -16.46 -31.32
N ARG A 69 -21.99 -17.37 -32.01
CA ARG A 69 -20.72 -17.96 -31.54
C ARG A 69 -19.59 -16.94 -31.56
N ASP A 70 -19.38 -16.26 -32.68
CA ASP A 70 -18.25 -15.34 -32.86
C ASP A 70 -18.44 -14.07 -32.02
N ALA A 71 -19.69 -13.60 -31.88
CA ALA A 71 -20.03 -12.53 -30.96
C ALA A 71 -19.71 -12.89 -29.50
N ALA A 72 -20.09 -14.10 -29.06
CA ALA A 72 -19.81 -14.54 -27.68
C ALA A 72 -18.30 -14.63 -27.40
N LEU A 73 -17.50 -15.15 -28.34
CA LEU A 73 -16.05 -15.28 -28.18
C LEU A 73 -15.36 -13.91 -28.10
N LEU A 74 -15.67 -12.99 -29.02
CA LEU A 74 -15.08 -11.65 -29.02
C LEU A 74 -15.45 -10.86 -27.76
N THR A 75 -16.72 -10.89 -27.37
CA THR A 75 -17.21 -10.19 -26.18
C THR A 75 -16.62 -10.75 -24.90
N ALA A 76 -16.53 -12.07 -24.76
CA ALA A 76 -15.89 -12.69 -23.61
C ALA A 76 -14.39 -12.37 -23.54
N GLY A 77 -13.69 -12.40 -24.68
CA GLY A 77 -12.27 -12.05 -24.77
C GLY A 77 -11.99 -10.61 -24.37
N ILE A 78 -12.74 -9.65 -24.93
CA ILE A 78 -12.63 -8.22 -24.58
C ILE A 78 -12.98 -8.01 -23.11
N GLY A 79 -14.07 -8.61 -22.62
CA GLY A 79 -14.49 -8.50 -21.23
C GLY A 79 -13.43 -9.01 -20.24
N LEU A 80 -12.77 -10.12 -20.57
CA LEU A 80 -11.65 -10.65 -19.78
C LEU A 80 -10.46 -9.71 -19.76
N ILE A 81 -10.04 -9.19 -20.91
CA ILE A 81 -8.89 -8.28 -21.00
C ILE A 81 -9.17 -6.99 -20.23
N VAL A 82 -10.34 -6.37 -20.44
CA VAL A 82 -10.74 -5.14 -19.74
C VAL A 82 -10.87 -5.39 -18.25
N GLY A 83 -11.53 -6.49 -17.84
CA GLY A 83 -11.67 -6.87 -16.44
C GLY A 83 -10.33 -7.11 -15.75
N TRP A 84 -9.39 -7.76 -16.44
CA TRP A 84 -8.04 -7.98 -15.93
C TRP A 84 -7.26 -6.67 -15.78
N ILE A 85 -7.30 -5.78 -16.77
CA ILE A 85 -6.67 -4.46 -16.71
C ILE A 85 -7.20 -3.68 -15.50
N VAL A 86 -8.53 -3.59 -15.34
CA VAL A 86 -9.15 -2.85 -14.23
C VAL A 86 -8.82 -3.47 -12.87
N PHE A 87 -8.79 -4.81 -12.79
CA PHE A 87 -8.41 -5.52 -11.57
C PHE A 87 -6.97 -5.23 -11.14
N VAL A 88 -6.02 -5.30 -12.06
CA VAL A 88 -4.61 -4.98 -11.79
C VAL A 88 -4.46 -3.51 -11.43
N TRP A 89 -5.13 -2.61 -12.17
CA TRP A 89 -5.04 -1.17 -11.92
C TRP A 89 -5.64 -0.79 -10.55
N GLY A 90 -6.66 -1.49 -10.07
CA GLY A 90 -7.28 -1.27 -8.77
C GLY A 90 -6.36 -1.50 -7.56
N ARG A 91 -5.25 -2.23 -7.71
CA ARG A 91 -4.51 -2.80 -6.58
C ARG A 91 -3.23 -2.05 -6.20
N SER A 92 -3.32 -0.74 -6.02
CA SER A 92 -2.18 0.06 -5.49
C SER A 92 -2.54 0.60 -4.11
N PRO A 93 -2.12 -0.08 -3.03
CA PRO A 93 -2.33 0.42 -1.67
C PRO A 93 -1.44 1.63 -1.42
N VAL A 94 -1.97 2.60 -0.68
CA VAL A 94 -1.15 3.62 -0.02
C VAL A 94 -0.78 3.03 1.34
N ARG A 95 0.52 2.93 1.62
CA ARG A 95 1.04 2.43 2.90
C ARG A 95 1.83 3.53 3.58
N VAL A 96 1.46 3.82 4.81
CA VAL A 96 2.23 4.68 5.72
C VAL A 96 3.04 3.73 6.59
N GLY A 97 4.32 3.57 6.28
CA GLY A 97 5.28 2.82 7.08
C GLY A 97 5.92 3.69 8.16
N GLY A 98 6.63 3.07 9.10
CA GLY A 98 7.37 3.77 10.16
C GLY A 98 8.51 4.63 9.63
N ASP A 99 9.08 4.30 8.46
CA ASP A 99 10.28 4.92 7.89
C ASP A 99 10.01 5.71 6.59
N ALA A 100 8.96 5.35 5.85
CA ALA A 100 8.61 5.95 4.57
C ALA A 100 7.12 5.88 4.24
N LEU A 101 6.68 6.83 3.42
CA LEU A 101 5.41 6.78 2.72
C LEU A 101 5.56 6.02 1.40
N SER A 102 4.74 5.00 1.19
CA SER A 102 4.66 4.26 -0.08
C SER A 102 3.32 4.51 -0.77
N VAL A 103 3.39 5.00 -1.99
CA VAL A 103 2.25 5.31 -2.86
C VAL A 103 2.39 4.50 -4.15
N GLY A 104 1.71 3.34 -4.21
CA GLY A 104 1.86 2.44 -5.36
C GLY A 104 3.29 1.91 -5.48
N PRO A 105 3.97 2.06 -6.64
CA PRO A 105 5.37 1.66 -6.80
C PRO A 105 6.38 2.67 -6.22
N ASN A 106 5.95 3.87 -5.84
CA ASN A 106 6.84 4.94 -5.41
C ASN A 106 6.93 4.97 -3.88
N ARG A 107 8.14 5.13 -3.35
CA ARG A 107 8.42 5.22 -1.91
C ARG A 107 9.22 6.50 -1.65
N ILE A 108 8.82 7.24 -0.62
CA ILE A 108 9.52 8.44 -0.16
C ILE A 108 9.69 8.42 1.35
N GLU A 109 10.92 8.67 1.81
CA GLU A 109 11.26 8.67 3.24
C GLU A 109 10.77 9.93 3.93
N TRP A 110 10.41 9.83 5.22
CA TRP A 110 9.79 10.94 5.96
C TRP A 110 10.65 12.21 6.02
N ARG A 111 11.98 12.08 5.96
CA ARG A 111 12.92 13.22 5.93
C ARG A 111 12.72 14.17 4.74
N TRP A 112 12.17 13.67 3.64
CA TRP A 112 11.93 14.45 2.43
C TRP A 112 10.48 14.90 2.28
N VAL A 113 9.60 14.47 3.19
CA VAL A 113 8.19 14.82 3.18
C VAL A 113 7.96 16.06 4.03
N GLY A 114 7.75 17.19 3.36
CA GLY A 114 7.40 18.48 3.93
C GLY A 114 5.93 18.55 4.38
N ALA A 115 5.25 19.67 4.15
CA ALA A 115 3.90 19.87 4.65
C ALA A 115 2.87 18.93 3.98
N ALA A 116 2.02 18.30 4.79
CA ALA A 116 0.88 17.49 4.34
C ALA A 116 -0.42 18.29 4.49
N THR A 117 -1.05 18.63 3.36
CA THR A 117 -2.30 19.40 3.30
C THR A 117 -3.43 18.53 2.78
N ALA A 118 -4.49 18.37 3.57
CA ALA A 118 -5.72 17.70 3.12
C ALA A 118 -6.52 18.65 2.25
N LEU A 119 -6.90 18.19 1.06
CA LEU A 119 -7.71 18.93 0.10
C LEU A 119 -9.10 18.31 0.02
N ASN A 120 -10.12 19.16 0.11
CA ASN A 120 -11.50 18.76 -0.16
C ASN A 120 -11.75 18.60 -1.67
N ARG A 121 -12.98 18.26 -2.05
CA ARG A 121 -13.38 18.08 -3.46
C ARG A 121 -13.06 19.29 -4.33
N ASP A 122 -13.52 20.46 -3.94
CA ASP A 122 -13.38 21.67 -4.75
C ASP A 122 -11.91 22.09 -4.90
N GLU A 123 -11.12 21.93 -3.83
CA GLU A 123 -9.68 22.16 -3.84
C GLU A 123 -8.95 21.17 -4.74
N THR A 124 -9.31 19.90 -4.67
CA THR A 124 -8.71 18.84 -5.49
C THR A 124 -9.02 19.05 -6.97
N GLU A 125 -10.25 19.44 -7.31
CA GLU A 125 -10.65 19.77 -8.69
C GLU A 125 -9.91 21.00 -9.22
N ARG A 126 -9.65 22.01 -8.38
CA ARG A 126 -8.84 23.17 -8.78
C ARG A 126 -7.39 22.80 -9.06
N VAL A 127 -6.76 22.04 -8.17
CA VAL A 127 -5.37 21.59 -8.31
C VAL A 127 -5.19 20.64 -9.49
N LEU A 128 -6.21 19.87 -9.88
CA LEU A 128 -6.17 19.02 -11.07
C LEU A 128 -6.54 19.76 -12.37
N GLY A 129 -7.16 20.93 -12.26
CA GLY A 129 -7.65 21.71 -13.40
C GLY A 129 -6.90 23.03 -13.56
N PRO A 130 -7.51 24.17 -13.22
CA PRO A 130 -6.92 25.50 -13.42
C PRO A 130 -5.53 25.70 -12.81
N ASP A 131 -5.27 25.08 -11.65
CA ASP A 131 -4.02 25.26 -10.89
C ASP A 131 -3.08 24.05 -11.06
N ALA A 132 -3.28 23.26 -12.13
CA ALA A 132 -2.47 22.06 -12.38
C ALA A 132 -1.01 22.39 -12.67
N ASP A 133 -0.13 21.86 -11.84
CA ASP A 133 1.32 21.89 -12.08
C ASP A 133 1.75 20.61 -12.81
N PRO A 134 2.32 20.70 -14.03
CA PRO A 134 2.79 19.53 -14.78
C PRO A 134 3.97 18.81 -14.10
N ARG A 135 4.63 19.44 -13.13
CA ARG A 135 5.73 18.84 -12.37
C ARG A 135 5.25 18.05 -11.16
N ALA A 136 3.97 18.13 -10.81
CA ALA A 136 3.43 17.41 -9.67
C ALA A 136 3.36 15.90 -9.95
N PHE A 137 3.76 15.09 -8.98
CA PHE A 137 3.47 13.66 -9.05
C PHE A 137 2.02 13.43 -8.67
N LEU A 138 1.20 12.97 -9.62
CA LEU A 138 -0.24 12.76 -9.42
C LEU A 138 -0.54 11.27 -9.24
N GLN A 139 -0.86 10.86 -8.01
CA GLN A 139 -1.50 9.57 -7.75
C GLN A 139 -2.98 9.77 -7.41
N MET A 140 -3.73 10.27 -8.39
CA MET A 140 -5.18 10.41 -8.29
C MET A 140 -5.89 9.25 -8.99
N ARG A 141 -7.09 8.90 -8.53
CA ARG A 141 -7.96 7.94 -9.22
C ARG A 141 -9.27 8.60 -9.63
N PRO A 142 -9.89 8.18 -10.75
CA PRO A 142 -11.10 8.83 -11.30
C PRO A 142 -12.30 8.87 -10.34
N TRP A 143 -12.36 7.96 -9.37
CA TRP A 143 -13.47 7.83 -8.40
C TRP A 143 -13.13 8.37 -7.01
N LEU A 144 -11.96 8.95 -6.84
CA LEU A 144 -11.62 9.71 -5.64
C LEU A 144 -11.88 11.17 -5.91
N HIS A 145 -12.38 11.86 -4.91
CA HIS A 145 -12.70 13.27 -5.02
C HIS A 145 -11.90 14.11 -4.03
N GLU A 146 -11.25 13.49 -3.06
CA GLU A 146 -10.37 14.15 -2.10
C GLU A 146 -8.93 13.69 -2.31
N ALA A 147 -7.98 14.54 -1.90
CA ALA A 147 -6.56 14.25 -2.01
C ALA A 147 -5.77 14.87 -0.87
N VAL A 148 -4.55 14.38 -0.65
CA VAL A 148 -3.55 15.01 0.21
C VAL A 148 -2.42 15.50 -0.68
N ARG A 149 -2.08 16.78 -0.56
CA ARG A 149 -0.89 17.38 -1.17
C ARG A 149 0.27 17.26 -0.18
N LEU A 150 1.36 16.66 -0.63
CA LEU A 150 2.58 16.46 0.12
C LEU A 150 3.69 17.24 -0.56
N GLU A 151 4.18 18.29 0.09
CA GLU A 151 5.36 19.02 -0.40
C GLU A 151 6.60 18.16 -0.22
N LEU A 152 7.46 18.16 -1.24
CA LEU A 152 8.68 17.38 -1.23
C LEU A 152 9.91 18.27 -1.22
N ASP A 153 10.85 17.93 -0.34
CA ASP A 153 12.14 18.60 -0.21
C ASP A 153 13.31 17.68 -0.62
N ASP A 154 13.05 16.68 -1.49
CA ASP A 154 14.08 15.78 -2.02
C ASP A 154 14.81 16.40 -3.23
N PRO A 155 16.13 16.67 -3.15
CA PRO A 155 16.89 17.17 -4.30
C PRO A 155 17.02 16.15 -5.44
N ALA A 156 16.78 14.87 -5.19
CA ALA A 156 16.79 13.82 -6.21
C ALA A 156 15.43 13.63 -6.90
N ASP A 157 14.33 14.11 -6.30
CA ASP A 157 12.99 14.03 -6.89
C ASP A 157 12.70 15.28 -7.76
N PRO A 158 12.44 15.14 -9.07
CA PRO A 158 12.08 16.28 -9.92
C PRO A 158 10.71 16.92 -9.56
N HIS A 159 9.87 16.23 -8.77
CA HIS A 159 8.51 16.66 -8.44
C HIS A 159 8.49 17.51 -7.16
N PRO A 160 8.01 18.77 -7.20
CA PRO A 160 7.97 19.64 -6.02
C PRO A 160 6.91 19.23 -4.98
N TYR A 161 5.89 18.48 -5.41
CA TYR A 161 4.88 17.92 -4.52
C TYR A 161 4.23 16.68 -5.12
N TRP A 162 3.73 15.83 -4.25
CA TRP A 162 2.89 14.68 -4.59
C TRP A 162 1.43 14.98 -4.24
N LEU A 163 0.52 14.62 -5.15
CA LEU A 163 -0.92 14.67 -4.92
C LEU A 163 -1.47 13.24 -4.83
N VAL A 164 -1.84 12.82 -3.63
CA VAL A 164 -2.29 11.46 -3.35
C VAL A 164 -3.80 11.47 -3.11
N GLY A 165 -4.56 10.90 -4.04
CA GLY A 165 -6.00 10.78 -3.89
C GLY A 165 -6.38 9.82 -2.76
N THR A 166 -7.38 10.18 -1.95
CA THR A 166 -7.87 9.38 -0.82
C THR A 166 -9.39 9.49 -0.68
N ARG A 167 -10.02 8.54 0.04
CA ARG A 167 -11.44 8.63 0.41
C ARG A 167 -11.67 9.47 1.67
N ASP A 168 -10.62 9.67 2.45
CA ASP A 168 -10.61 10.49 3.65
C ASP A 168 -9.27 11.22 3.73
N ALA A 169 -9.26 12.47 3.25
CA ALA A 169 -8.05 13.29 3.27
C ALA A 169 -7.61 13.66 4.69
N SER A 170 -8.56 13.77 5.62
CA SER A 170 -8.29 14.14 7.00
C SER A 170 -7.55 13.03 7.75
N ALA A 171 -8.01 11.77 7.60
CA ALA A 171 -7.40 10.60 8.22
C ALA A 171 -6.01 10.33 7.64
N LEU A 172 -5.83 10.44 6.32
CA LEU A 172 -4.52 10.23 5.68
C LEU A 172 -3.51 11.29 6.14
N ARG A 173 -3.90 12.56 6.20
CA ARG A 173 -3.04 13.63 6.70
C ARG A 173 -2.65 13.40 8.17
N ALA A 174 -3.59 12.95 9.00
CA ALA A 174 -3.32 12.65 10.40
C ALA A 174 -2.29 11.51 10.52
N ALA A 175 -2.48 10.41 9.80
CA ALA A 175 -1.56 9.28 9.80
C ALA A 175 -0.14 9.67 9.35
N ILE A 176 -0.02 10.50 8.30
CA ILE A 176 1.27 11.02 7.82
C ILE A 176 1.96 11.88 8.88
N ASN A 177 1.23 12.77 9.54
CA ASN A 177 1.80 13.62 10.59
C ASN A 177 2.24 12.81 11.81
N THR A 178 1.47 11.78 12.20
CA THR A 178 1.84 10.87 13.28
C THR A 178 3.10 10.09 12.94
N ALA A 179 3.16 9.45 11.76
CA ALA A 179 4.33 8.68 11.33
C ALA A 179 5.60 9.55 11.25
N ARG A 180 5.48 10.78 10.75
CA ARG A 180 6.61 11.72 10.71
C ARG A 180 7.07 12.15 12.11
N ALA A 181 6.14 12.33 13.05
CA ALA A 181 6.49 12.67 14.43
C ALA A 181 7.14 11.49 15.18
N GLU A 182 6.76 10.26 14.84
CA GLU A 182 7.32 9.01 15.38
C GLU A 182 8.65 8.61 14.73
N THR A 183 9.05 9.30 13.66
CA THR A 183 10.40 9.22 13.07
C THR A 183 11.23 10.40 13.59
N PRO A 184 11.68 10.41 14.86
CA PRO A 184 12.62 11.41 15.30
C PRO A 184 13.91 11.19 14.52
N GLU A 185 14.44 12.29 13.99
CA GLU A 185 15.77 12.50 13.42
C GLU A 185 16.85 11.65 14.13
N THR A 186 16.93 10.37 13.74
CA THR A 186 17.88 9.40 14.26
C THR A 186 18.69 8.91 13.06
N ASP A 187 19.34 9.87 12.39
CA ASP A 187 20.53 9.58 11.60
C ASP A 187 21.64 10.56 12.00
N VAL A 188 22.19 10.28 13.19
CA VAL A 188 23.63 10.20 13.45
C VAL A 188 24.49 11.39 12.99
N LEU A 189 24.43 12.47 13.76
CA LEU A 189 25.67 13.11 14.25
C LEU A 189 26.34 12.13 15.24
N GLN A 190 27.24 11.27 14.77
CA GLN A 190 28.24 10.48 15.51
C GLN A 190 29.01 9.61 14.48
N GLU A 191 29.93 10.17 13.67
CA GLU A 191 31.34 10.51 13.99
C GLU A 191 32.12 9.38 14.71
N PRO A 192 33.40 9.12 14.36
CA PRO A 192 34.43 10.13 14.06
C PRO A 192 35.20 9.99 12.74
#